data_AF-A0AAD8PDU4-F1
#
_entry.id   AF-A0AAD8PDU4-F1
#
_cell.length_a   1.000
_cell.length_b   1.000
_cell.length_c   1.000
_cell.angle_alpha   90.00
_cell.angle_beta   90.00
_cell.angle_gamma   90.00
#
_symmetry.space_group_name_H-M   'P 1'
#
loop_
_entity.id
_entity.type
_entity.pdbx_description
1 polymer ?
#
loop_
_entity_poly.entity_id
_entity_poly.type
_entity_poly.pdbx_seq_one_letter_code
_entity_poly.pdbx_strand_id
1 'polypeptide(L)'
;MEDTRFESLFRDIYEYYGSPVVPVEGNRQALMLRATGEPFTAEEIEVCTSHGKGISCYEDLWRIARAKRAAGMAQRTNNGSQQALVDDYGNVINLSVSECKEIVDSFKALVQLRMAVDDENRETTIPIKYFHNIMLSTGDRIDPRHMDILLSMLHGYNGHMSLRGLLKLLSRVEHF
;
A
#
# COMPACT_ATOMS: atom_id res chain seq x y z
N MET A 1 -12.18 17.37 10.97
CA MET A 1 -12.87 16.07 10.80
C MET A 1 -11.92 14.98 10.32
N GLU A 2 -11.07 15.21 9.31
CA GLU A 2 -10.10 14.18 8.85
C GLU A 2 -8.96 13.90 9.85
N ASP A 3 -8.42 14.92 10.52
CA ASP A 3 -7.33 14.77 11.49
C ASP A 3 -7.77 13.90 12.69
N THR A 4 -9.02 14.06 13.13
CA THR A 4 -9.64 13.31 14.22
C THR A 4 -9.86 11.83 13.89
N ARG A 5 -10.20 11.53 12.62
CA ARG A 5 -10.32 10.14 12.14
C ARG A 5 -8.95 9.47 12.01
N PHE A 6 -7.96 10.21 11.52
CA PHE A 6 -6.59 9.70 11.44
C PHE A 6 -5.98 9.44 12.82
N GLU A 7 -6.23 10.31 13.78
CA GLU A 7 -5.81 10.10 15.18
C GLU A 7 -6.45 8.86 15.81
N SER A 8 -7.73 8.58 15.52
CA SER A 8 -8.40 7.35 15.96
C SER A 8 -7.75 6.12 15.35
N LEU A 9 -7.58 6.08 14.03
CA LEU A 9 -6.91 4.99 13.33
C LEU A 9 -5.49 4.75 13.86
N PHE A 10 -4.73 5.82 14.10
CA PHE A 10 -3.37 5.72 14.59
C PHE A 10 -3.30 5.12 16.00
N ARG A 11 -4.29 5.44 16.84
CA ARG A 11 -4.43 4.87 18.17
C ARG A 11 -4.70 3.37 18.10
N ASP A 12 -5.63 2.96 17.24
CA ASP A 12 -5.95 1.54 17.04
C ASP A 12 -4.73 0.74 16.55
N ILE A 13 -3.97 1.30 15.60
CA ILE A 13 -2.70 0.73 15.11
C ILE A 13 -1.69 0.58 16.24
N TYR A 14 -1.51 1.62 17.05
CA TYR A 14 -0.55 1.61 18.15
C TYR A 14 -0.95 0.62 19.26
N GLU A 15 -2.22 0.58 19.62
CA GLU A 15 -2.74 -0.37 20.62
C GLU A 15 -2.57 -1.82 20.14
N TYR A 16 -2.85 -2.09 18.87
CA TYR A 16 -2.71 -3.43 18.29
C TYR A 16 -1.24 -3.86 18.20
N TYR A 17 -0.42 -3.12 17.45
CA TYR A 17 0.97 -3.53 17.19
C TYR A 17 1.92 -3.26 18.37
N GLY A 18 1.56 -2.33 19.25
CA GLY A 18 2.33 -1.97 20.45
C GLY A 18 2.15 -2.99 21.56
N SER A 19 1.11 -3.81 21.47
CA SER A 19 0.89 -4.94 22.36
C SER A 19 1.98 -6.01 22.17
N PRO A 20 2.71 -6.39 23.24
CA PRO A 20 3.77 -7.39 23.14
C PRO A 20 3.23 -8.79 22.83
N VAL A 21 1.93 -9.02 23.04
CA VAL A 21 1.28 -10.32 22.77
C VAL A 21 0.96 -10.55 21.29
N VAL A 22 0.94 -9.50 20.46
CA VAL A 22 0.81 -9.65 19.01
C VAL A 22 2.17 -10.09 18.47
N PRO A 23 2.31 -11.30 17.91
CA PRO A 23 3.56 -11.72 17.29
C PRO A 23 3.72 -10.96 15.97
N VAL A 24 4.90 -10.40 15.74
CA VAL A 24 5.19 -9.66 14.50
C VAL A 24 6.58 -10.02 14.02
N GLU A 25 6.67 -10.35 12.74
CA GLU A 25 7.93 -10.62 12.07
C GLU A 25 8.57 -9.30 11.64
N GLY A 26 9.74 -8.98 12.18
CA GLY A 26 10.49 -7.77 11.85
C GLY A 26 10.27 -6.59 12.81
N ASN A 27 10.46 -5.37 12.30
CA ASN A 27 10.44 -4.15 13.12
C ASN A 27 8.99 -3.67 13.37
N ARG A 28 8.51 -3.73 14.61
CA ARG A 28 7.16 -3.31 15.01
C ARG A 28 6.85 -1.86 14.65
N GLN A 29 7.80 -0.96 14.81
CA GLN A 29 7.62 0.46 14.52
C GLN A 29 7.46 0.70 13.02
N ALA A 30 8.21 -0.05 12.21
CA ALA A 30 8.05 -0.02 10.76
C ALA A 30 6.65 -0.48 10.34
N LEU A 31 6.14 -1.54 10.97
CA LEU A 31 4.79 -2.05 10.71
C LEU A 31 3.70 -1.07 11.13
N MET A 32 3.84 -0.41 12.28
CA MET A 32 2.93 0.65 12.71
C MET A 32 2.88 1.81 11.71
N LEU A 33 4.04 2.28 11.25
CA LEU A 33 4.11 3.36 10.25
C LEU A 33 3.46 2.95 8.93
N ARG A 34 3.72 1.73 8.45
CA ARG A 34 3.09 1.19 7.22
C ARG A 34 1.59 1.00 7.37
N ALA A 35 1.12 0.54 8.54
CA ALA A 35 -0.30 0.33 8.83
C ALA A 35 -1.13 1.62 8.79
N THR A 36 -0.49 2.80 8.90
CA THR A 36 -1.19 4.08 8.73
C THR A 36 -1.72 4.31 7.31
N GLY A 37 -1.24 3.54 6.33
CA GLY A 37 -1.57 3.69 4.92
C GLY A 37 -0.81 4.81 4.23
N GLU A 38 0.10 5.50 4.92
CA GLU A 38 0.95 6.53 4.33
C GLU A 38 2.17 5.88 3.60
N PRO A 39 2.61 6.42 2.46
CA PRO A 39 3.63 5.79 1.61
C PRO A 39 5.05 6.04 2.13
N PHE A 40 5.48 5.24 3.11
CA PHE A 40 6.86 5.26 3.62
C PHE A 40 7.80 4.40 2.77
N THR A 41 8.95 4.95 2.35
CA THR A 41 10.01 4.16 1.69
C THR A 41 10.83 3.35 2.71
N ALA A 42 11.58 2.36 2.23
CA ALA A 42 12.46 1.56 3.09
C ALA A 42 13.51 2.43 3.81
N GLU A 43 14.08 3.42 3.10
CA GLU A 43 15.05 4.37 3.67
C GLU A 43 14.40 5.27 4.73
N GLU A 44 13.18 5.74 4.49
CA GLU A 44 12.43 6.55 5.46
C GLU A 44 12.14 5.74 6.73
N ILE A 45 11.72 4.48 6.59
CA ILE A 45 11.52 3.58 7.71
C ILE A 45 12.83 3.33 8.46
N GLU A 46 13.93 3.06 7.77
CA GLU A 46 15.23 2.82 8.41
C GLU A 46 15.70 4.05 9.19
N VAL A 47 15.55 5.25 8.62
CA VAL A 47 15.87 6.52 9.31
C VAL A 47 14.98 6.73 10.54
N CYS A 48 13.68 6.43 10.47
CA CYS A 48 12.76 6.60 11.61
C CYS A 48 12.94 5.56 12.72
N THR A 49 13.42 4.37 12.37
CA THR A 49 13.45 3.21 13.27
C THR A 49 14.86 2.78 13.71
N SER A 50 15.90 3.44 13.20
CA SER A 50 17.31 3.18 13.59
C SER A 50 17.66 3.77 14.97
N HIS A 51 18.63 3.13 15.64
CA HIS A 51 19.06 3.51 16.98
C HIS A 51 19.71 4.91 16.98
N GLY A 52 19.23 5.80 17.87
CA GLY A 52 19.76 7.15 18.07
C GLY A 52 18.86 8.31 17.63
N LYS A 53 17.85 8.05 16.78
CA LYS A 53 16.70 8.93 16.50
C LYS A 53 15.36 8.22 16.71
N GLY A 54 15.42 7.05 17.34
CA GLY A 54 14.34 6.07 17.36
C GLY A 54 13.08 6.60 18.00
N ILE A 55 11.96 6.23 17.37
CA ILE A 55 10.64 6.25 17.97
C ILE A 55 10.72 5.60 19.34
N SER A 56 10.43 6.35 20.40
CA SER A 56 10.51 5.86 21.78
C SER A 56 9.14 5.66 22.43
N CYS A 57 8.15 6.42 21.95
CA CYS A 57 6.80 6.43 22.49
C CYS A 57 5.76 6.69 21.39
N TYR A 58 4.48 6.62 21.79
CA TYR A 58 3.34 6.94 20.93
C TYR A 58 3.49 8.31 20.25
N GLU A 59 3.92 9.33 21.00
CA GLU A 59 4.00 10.71 20.52
C GLU A 59 5.03 10.88 19.39
N ASP A 60 6.16 10.17 19.46
CA ASP A 60 7.16 10.17 18.39
C ASP A 60 6.60 9.55 17.11
N LEU A 61 5.95 8.41 17.26
CA LEU A 61 5.33 7.63 16.20
C LEU A 61 4.21 8.45 15.52
N TRP A 62 3.35 9.07 16.32
CA TRP A 62 2.27 9.93 15.87
C TRP A 62 2.79 11.15 15.12
N ARG A 63 3.82 11.82 15.66
CA ARG A 63 4.43 13.00 15.04
C ARG A 63 4.97 12.68 13.65
N ILE A 64 5.64 11.53 13.49
CA ILE A 64 6.19 11.09 12.19
C ILE A 64 5.06 10.78 11.20
N ALA A 65 4.07 9.98 11.62
CA ALA A 65 2.93 9.62 10.78
C ALA A 65 2.12 10.85 10.34
N ARG A 66 1.83 11.77 11.28
CA ARG A 66 1.12 13.02 11.00
C ARG A 66 1.91 13.93 10.06
N ALA A 67 3.23 14.04 10.25
CA ALA A 67 4.08 14.83 9.36
C ALA A 67 4.08 14.28 7.93
N LYS A 68 4.17 12.96 7.77
CA LYS A 68 4.11 12.29 6.46
C LYS A 68 2.77 12.56 5.77
N ARG A 69 1.67 12.40 6.49
CA ARG A 69 0.31 12.70 5.99
C ARG A 69 0.15 14.16 5.62
N ALA A 70 0.62 15.08 6.46
CA ALA A 70 0.55 16.51 6.17
C ALA A 70 1.38 16.90 4.94
N ALA A 71 2.56 16.31 4.75
CA ALA A 71 3.37 16.48 3.54
C ALA A 71 2.65 15.93 2.30
N GLY A 72 2.03 14.75 2.41
CA GLY A 72 1.19 14.18 1.35
C GLY A 72 0.00 15.08 1.01
N MET A 73 -0.70 15.61 2.01
CA MET A 73 -1.82 16.54 1.82
C MET A 73 -1.39 17.88 1.22
N ALA A 74 -0.22 18.41 1.63
CA ALA A 74 0.33 19.64 1.06
C ALA A 74 0.73 19.46 -0.43
N GLN A 75 1.25 18.29 -0.79
CA GLN A 75 1.50 17.92 -2.18
C GLN A 75 0.20 17.72 -2.98
N ARG A 76 -0.87 17.22 -2.34
CA ARG A 76 -2.21 17.11 -2.93
C ARG A 76 -2.86 18.48 -3.19
N THR A 77 -2.62 19.48 -2.34
CA THR A 77 -3.18 20.84 -2.49
C THR A 77 -2.38 21.75 -3.44
N ASN A 78 -1.06 21.56 -3.57
CA ASN A 78 -0.23 22.37 -4.47
C ASN A 78 -0.38 21.99 -5.95
N ASN A 79 -0.91 20.81 -6.25
CA ASN A 79 -1.34 20.44 -7.59
C ASN A 79 -2.82 20.84 -7.75
N GLY A 80 -3.05 22.06 -8.26
CA GLY A 80 -4.37 22.65 -8.42
C GLY A 80 -5.43 21.66 -8.90
N SER A 81 -6.55 21.60 -8.17
CA SER A 81 -7.71 20.76 -8.47
C SER A 81 -7.33 19.34 -8.91
N GLN A 82 -6.81 18.53 -7.96
CA GLN A 82 -6.75 17.09 -8.15
C GLN A 82 -8.17 16.58 -8.46
N GLN A 83 -8.41 16.23 -9.73
CA GLN A 83 -9.48 15.33 -10.07
C GLN A 83 -9.28 14.10 -9.21
N ALA A 84 -10.16 13.89 -8.23
CA ALA A 84 -10.24 12.62 -7.54
C ALA A 84 -10.33 11.56 -8.65
N LEU A 85 -9.41 10.60 -8.66
CA LEU A 85 -9.53 9.47 -9.55
C LEU A 85 -10.74 8.71 -9.05
N VAL A 86 -11.81 8.72 -9.82
CA VAL A 86 -13.07 8.05 -9.48
C VAL A 86 -13.18 6.84 -10.38
N ASP A 87 -13.40 5.65 -9.81
CA ASP A 87 -13.68 4.48 -10.63
C ASP A 87 -15.04 4.61 -11.34
N ASP A 88 -15.35 3.68 -12.25
CA ASP A 88 -16.61 3.75 -13.03
C ASP A 88 -17.88 3.61 -12.17
N TYR A 89 -17.74 3.34 -10.86
CA TYR A 89 -18.82 3.18 -9.89
C TYR A 89 -18.93 4.37 -8.93
N GLY A 90 -18.10 5.41 -9.08
CA GLY A 90 -18.15 6.57 -8.21
C GLY A 90 -17.24 6.49 -6.97
N ASN A 91 -16.40 5.45 -6.85
CA ASN A 91 -15.50 5.30 -5.70
C ASN A 91 -14.23 6.11 -5.88
N VAL A 92 -13.86 6.88 -4.86
CA VAL A 92 -12.62 7.66 -4.84
C VAL A 92 -11.44 6.69 -4.67
N ILE A 93 -10.59 6.62 -5.69
CA ILE A 93 -9.29 5.95 -5.65
C ILE A 93 -8.36 6.81 -4.79
N ASN A 94 -8.05 6.33 -3.59
CA ASN A 94 -7.18 7.03 -2.63
C ASN A 94 -5.68 6.85 -2.96
N LEU A 95 -5.33 7.00 -4.23
CA LEU A 95 -3.96 6.99 -4.74
C LEU A 95 -3.75 8.28 -5.54
N SER A 96 -2.60 8.91 -5.35
CA SER A 96 -2.17 10.03 -6.18
C SER A 96 -1.94 9.58 -7.63
N VAL A 97 -1.94 10.53 -8.55
CA VAL A 97 -1.63 10.27 -9.97
C VAL A 97 -0.23 9.64 -10.12
N SER A 98 0.73 10.03 -9.27
CA SER A 98 2.08 9.47 -9.26
C SER A 98 2.08 7.99 -8.87
N GLU A 99 1.40 7.66 -7.77
CA GLU A 99 1.29 6.27 -7.27
C GLU A 99 0.56 5.38 -8.29
N CYS A 100 -0.54 5.88 -8.87
CA CYS A 100 -1.22 5.19 -9.96
C CYS A 100 -0.31 4.94 -11.16
N LYS A 101 0.49 5.94 -11.56
CA LYS A 101 1.41 5.81 -12.68
C LYS A 101 2.50 4.77 -12.41
N GLU A 102 3.06 4.76 -11.21
CA GLU A 102 4.08 3.79 -10.79
C GLU A 102 3.54 2.36 -10.81
N ILE A 103 2.32 2.14 -10.32
CA ILE A 103 1.63 0.84 -10.38
C ILE A 103 1.39 0.43 -11.84
N VAL A 104 0.92 1.35 -12.68
CA VAL A 104 0.67 1.10 -14.10
C VAL A 104 1.96 0.71 -14.83
N ASP A 105 3.03 1.46 -14.62
CA ASP A 105 4.32 1.23 -15.28
C ASP A 105 4.94 -0.10 -14.80
N SER A 106 4.87 -0.40 -13.50
CA SER A 106 5.30 -1.68 -12.94
C SER A 106 4.50 -2.86 -13.50
N PHE A 107 3.17 -2.73 -13.59
CA PHE A 107 2.32 -3.78 -14.15
C PHE A 107 2.64 -4.03 -15.64
N LYS A 108 2.83 -2.97 -16.42
CA LYS A 108 3.23 -3.09 -17.84
C LYS A 108 4.59 -3.77 -17.98
N ALA A 109 5.56 -3.43 -17.13
CA ALA A 109 6.86 -4.09 -17.13
C ALA A 109 6.74 -5.60 -16.85
N LEU A 110 5.90 -5.99 -15.88
CA LEU A 110 5.64 -7.41 -15.58
C LEU A 110 4.98 -8.14 -16.75
N VAL A 111 4.02 -7.52 -17.43
CA VAL A 111 3.39 -8.08 -18.64
C VAL A 111 4.44 -8.25 -19.75
N GLN A 112 5.27 -7.23 -20.00
CA GLN A 112 6.32 -7.28 -21.02
C GLN A 112 7.38 -8.36 -20.72
N LEU A 113 7.82 -8.47 -19.47
CA LEU A 113 8.75 -9.53 -19.05
C LEU A 113 8.16 -10.91 -19.28
N ARG A 114 6.86 -11.10 -19.02
CA ARG A 114 6.18 -12.37 -19.26
C ARG A 114 6.03 -12.67 -20.75
N MET A 115 5.68 -11.66 -21.56
CA MET A 115 5.62 -11.78 -23.02
C MET A 115 6.98 -12.12 -23.64
N ALA A 116 8.09 -11.70 -23.03
CA ALA A 116 9.44 -12.06 -23.49
C ALA A 116 9.82 -13.53 -23.18
N VAL A 117 9.09 -14.19 -22.28
CA VAL A 117 9.32 -15.58 -21.86
C VAL A 117 8.35 -16.56 -22.53
N ASP A 118 7.17 -16.11 -22.97
CA ASP A 118 6.13 -16.89 -23.64
C ASP A 118 5.61 -16.14 -24.89
N ASP A 119 5.90 -16.63 -26.10
CA ASP A 119 5.77 -15.90 -27.38
C ASP A 119 4.38 -16.00 -28.07
N GLU A 120 3.31 -16.41 -27.39
CA GLU A 120 2.02 -16.62 -28.08
C GLU A 120 0.80 -15.91 -27.49
N ASN A 121 0.85 -15.40 -26.25
CA ASN A 121 -0.31 -14.73 -25.66
C ASN A 121 0.01 -13.27 -25.31
N ARG A 122 -0.50 -12.35 -26.15
CA ARG A 122 -0.60 -10.91 -25.88
C ARG A 122 -1.62 -10.63 -24.76
N GLU A 123 -1.47 -11.26 -23.62
CA GLU A 123 -2.35 -11.07 -22.49
C GLU A 123 -2.02 -9.73 -21.83
N THR A 124 -2.98 -8.80 -21.81
CA THR A 124 -2.96 -7.55 -21.03
C THR A 124 -3.16 -7.80 -19.53
N THR A 125 -2.98 -9.04 -19.11
CA THR A 125 -3.30 -9.59 -17.80
C THR A 125 -2.15 -10.43 -17.28
N ILE A 126 -2.02 -10.54 -15.97
CA ILE A 126 -1.03 -11.40 -15.32
C ILE A 126 -1.73 -12.52 -14.55
N PRO A 127 -1.15 -13.73 -14.43
CA PRO A 127 -1.71 -14.79 -13.60
C PRO A 127 -1.68 -14.37 -12.14
N ILE A 128 -2.75 -14.63 -11.41
CA ILE A 128 -2.85 -14.30 -9.99
C ILE A 128 -1.76 -15.02 -9.18
N LYS A 129 -1.43 -16.28 -9.53
CA LYS A 129 -0.33 -17.02 -8.89
C LYS A 129 1.03 -16.36 -9.08
N TYR A 130 1.26 -15.76 -10.25
CA TYR A 130 2.51 -15.05 -10.54
C TYR A 130 2.59 -13.75 -9.75
N PHE A 131 1.49 -12.98 -9.72
CA PHE A 131 1.37 -11.80 -8.88
C PHE A 131 1.59 -12.13 -7.40
N HIS A 132 0.93 -13.16 -6.89
CA HIS A 132 1.11 -13.67 -5.52
C HIS A 132 2.58 -13.94 -5.20
N ASN A 133 3.28 -14.68 -6.07
CA ASN A 133 4.70 -14.99 -5.85
C ASN A 133 5.55 -13.73 -5.82
N ILE A 134 5.34 -12.78 -6.74
CA ILE A 134 6.09 -11.51 -6.76
C ILE A 134 5.91 -10.74 -5.46
N MET A 135 4.66 -10.59 -4.99
CA MET A 135 4.35 -9.83 -3.77
C MET A 135 4.95 -10.47 -2.51
N LEU A 136 5.19 -11.78 -2.53
CA LEU A 136 5.83 -12.50 -1.42
C LEU A 136 7.36 -12.59 -1.55
N SER A 137 7.93 -12.45 -2.75
CA SER A 137 9.35 -12.70 -2.98
C SER A 137 10.21 -11.45 -3.15
N THR A 138 9.63 -10.38 -3.70
CA THR A 138 10.39 -9.27 -4.31
C THR A 138 10.08 -7.94 -3.62
N GLY A 139 11.11 -7.10 -3.41
CA GLY A 139 10.97 -5.80 -2.77
C GLY A 139 10.54 -5.89 -1.31
N ASP A 140 9.68 -4.96 -0.88
CA ASP A 140 9.01 -5.00 0.42
C ASP A 140 7.92 -6.07 0.42
N ARG A 141 8.27 -7.25 0.94
CA ARG A 141 7.40 -8.43 0.93
C ARG A 141 6.13 -8.19 1.75
N ILE A 142 5.00 -8.59 1.19
CA ILE A 142 3.73 -8.62 1.91
C ILE A 142 3.66 -9.89 2.77
N ASP A 143 3.10 -9.78 3.96
CA ASP A 143 2.81 -10.94 4.81
C ASP A 143 1.83 -11.90 4.09
N PRO A 144 2.09 -13.22 4.07
CA PRO A 144 1.24 -14.18 3.37
C PRO A 144 -0.25 -14.09 3.73
N ARG A 145 -0.59 -13.81 4.99
CA ARG A 145 -1.99 -13.72 5.43
C ARG A 145 -2.67 -12.48 4.85
N HIS A 146 -1.96 -11.35 4.80
CA HIS A 146 -2.48 -10.14 4.17
C HIS A 146 -2.63 -10.33 2.66
N MET A 147 -1.72 -11.07 2.03
CA MET A 147 -1.82 -11.41 0.61
C MET A 147 -3.03 -12.31 0.32
N ASP A 148 -3.30 -13.31 1.17
CA ASP A 148 -4.46 -14.19 1.04
C ASP A 148 -5.78 -13.41 1.17
N ILE A 149 -5.86 -12.48 2.12
CA ILE A 149 -7.02 -11.58 2.28
C ILE A 149 -7.19 -10.71 1.02
N LEU A 150 -6.12 -10.10 0.55
CA LEU A 150 -6.12 -9.26 -0.65
C LEU A 150 -6.57 -10.03 -1.90
N LEU A 151 -6.12 -11.27 -2.07
CA LEU A 151 -6.55 -12.11 -3.18
C LEU A 151 -7.98 -12.62 -3.05
N SER A 152 -8.50 -12.81 -1.83
CA SER A 152 -9.90 -13.20 -1.60
C SER A 152 -10.90 -12.14 -2.09
N MET A 153 -10.49 -10.87 -2.07
CA MET A 153 -11.26 -9.74 -2.58
C MET A 153 -11.13 -9.56 -4.10
N LEU A 154 -10.23 -10.29 -4.74
CA LEU A 154 -9.94 -10.17 -6.16
C LEU A 154 -10.85 -11.07 -7.00
N HIS A 155 -11.78 -10.47 -7.74
CA HIS A 155 -12.54 -11.20 -8.77
C HIS A 155 -11.71 -11.32 -10.05
N GLY A 156 -10.89 -12.37 -10.14
CA GLY A 156 -10.17 -12.74 -11.36
C GLY A 156 -11.04 -13.45 -12.39
N TYR A 157 -10.80 -13.22 -13.68
CA TYR A 157 -11.35 -14.04 -14.76
C TYR A 157 -10.33 -15.12 -15.13
N ASN A 158 -10.72 -16.39 -15.08
CA ASN A 158 -9.86 -17.53 -15.43
C ASN A 158 -8.47 -17.54 -14.74
N GLY A 159 -8.40 -17.13 -13.46
CA GLY A 159 -7.14 -17.08 -12.70
C GLY A 159 -6.17 -15.97 -13.11
N HIS A 160 -6.62 -15.01 -13.91
CA HIS A 160 -5.83 -13.86 -14.37
C HIS A 160 -6.39 -12.54 -13.82
N MET A 161 -5.49 -11.57 -13.62
CA MET A 161 -5.77 -10.24 -13.13
C MET A 161 -5.38 -9.21 -14.20
N SER A 162 -6.30 -8.27 -14.48
CA SER A 162 -6.00 -7.09 -15.30
C SER A 162 -5.51 -5.93 -14.44
N LEU A 163 -4.81 -4.97 -15.05
CA LEU A 163 -4.42 -3.71 -14.41
C LEU A 163 -5.64 -2.99 -13.78
N ARG A 164 -6.78 -3.01 -14.47
CA ARG A 164 -8.03 -2.43 -13.95
C ARG A 164 -8.51 -3.16 -12.69
N GLY A 165 -8.39 -4.49 -12.64
CA GLY A 165 -8.71 -5.28 -11.46
C GLY A 165 -7.80 -4.96 -10.28
N LEU A 166 -6.50 -4.83 -10.53
CA LEU A 166 -5.52 -4.44 -9.50
C LEU A 166 -5.80 -3.03 -8.96
N LEU A 167 -6.03 -2.05 -9.82
CA LEU A 167 -6.33 -0.68 -9.37
C LEU A 167 -7.63 -0.62 -8.56
N LYS A 168 -8.67 -1.38 -8.96
CA LYS A 168 -9.92 -1.48 -8.20
C LYS A 168 -9.74 -2.14 -6.84
N LEU A 169 -8.86 -3.13 -6.73
CA LEU A 169 -8.53 -3.77 -5.47
C LEU A 169 -7.84 -2.79 -4.52
N LEU A 170 -6.83 -2.07 -5.02
CA LEU A 170 -6.07 -1.09 -4.23
C LEU A 170 -6.90 0.14 -3.86
N SER A 171 -7.92 0.48 -4.66
CA SER A 171 -8.82 1.60 -4.37
C SER A 171 -9.89 1.28 -3.32
N ARG A 172 -10.17 0.00 -3.07
CA ARG A 172 -11.18 -0.42 -2.08
C ARG A 172 -10.56 -0.33 -0.69
N VAL A 173 -10.69 0.83 -0.07
CA VAL A 173 -10.65 0.93 1.39
C VAL A 173 -11.95 0.30 1.89
N GLU A 174 -12.02 -1.02 1.96
CA GLU A 174 -13.03 -1.64 2.82
C GLU A 174 -12.61 -1.38 4.27
N HIS A 175 -13.57 -0.91 5.06
CA HIS A 175 -13.43 -0.68 6.49
C HIS A 175 -12.92 -1.95 7.17
N PHE A 176 -11.63 -1.99 7.49
CA PHE A 176 -11.08 -2.91 8.49
C PHE A 176 -11.12 -2.24 9.86
#